data_AF-E9UVV3-F1
#
_entry.id   AF-E9UVV3-F1
#
_cell.length_a   1.000
_cell.length_b   1.000
_cell.length_c   1.000
_cell.angle_alpha   90.00
_cell.angle_beta   90.00
_cell.angle_gamma   90.00
#
_symmetry.space_group_name_H-M   'P 1'
#
loop_
_entity.id
_entity.type
_entity.pdbx_description
1 polymer ?
#
loop_
_entity_poly.entity_id
_entity_poly.type
_entity_poly.pdbx_seq_one_letter_code
_entity_poly.pdbx_strand_id
1 'polypeptide(L)'
;MASIRRRAKKSDIDRQLSTWSKRRIASWSLFGLAALIAVQHLVAHAGWRPIPISMGWQDLLIGYPAAGVLAVIGGIVGDPNPRV
;
A
#
# COMPACT_ATOMS: atom_id res chain seq x y z
N MET A 1 24.13 -33.72 -14.19
CA MET A 1 24.08 -32.80 -13.03
C MET A 1 23.93 -31.31 -13.38
N ALA A 2 24.61 -30.77 -14.41
CA ALA A 2 24.53 -29.34 -14.75
C ALA A 2 23.12 -28.84 -15.15
N SER A 3 22.33 -29.68 -15.82
CA SER A 3 20.93 -29.37 -16.20
C SER A 3 19.99 -29.23 -15.00
N ILE A 4 20.15 -30.09 -13.99
CA ILE A 4 19.37 -30.05 -12.73
C ILE A 4 19.67 -28.77 -11.96
N ARG A 5 20.95 -28.38 -11.85
CA ARG A 5 21.35 -27.11 -11.20
C ARG A 5 20.80 -25.88 -11.92
N ARG A 6 20.79 -25.86 -13.26
CA ARG A 6 20.17 -24.75 -14.03
C ARG A 6 18.66 -24.67 -13.81
N ARG A 7 17.96 -25.81 -13.73
CA ARG A 7 16.51 -25.85 -13.51
C ARG A 7 16.14 -25.34 -12.11
N ALA A 8 16.89 -25.75 -11.08
CA ALA A 8 16.75 -25.23 -9.72
C ALA A 8 17.01 -23.72 -9.63
N LYS A 9 18.06 -23.21 -10.30
CA LYS A 9 18.35 -21.78 -10.33
C LYS A 9 17.25 -20.96 -11.02
N LYS A 10 16.64 -21.52 -12.08
CA LYS A 10 15.53 -20.87 -12.78
C LYS A 10 14.26 -20.81 -11.92
N SER A 11 13.92 -21.89 -11.21
CA SER A 11 12.76 -21.90 -10.32
C SER A 11 12.89 -20.91 -9.14
N ASP A 12 14.10 -20.71 -8.62
CA ASP A 12 14.33 -19.73 -7.55
C ASP A 12 14.17 -18.29 -8.05
N ILE A 13 14.67 -17.99 -9.27
CA ILE A 13 14.48 -16.68 -9.92
C ILE A 13 12.98 -16.44 -10.19
N ASP A 14 12.27 -17.41 -10.77
CA ASP A 14 10.84 -17.28 -11.05
C ASP A 14 10.04 -17.05 -9.76
N ARG A 15 10.42 -17.72 -8.65
CA ARG A 15 9.82 -17.51 -7.33
C ARG A 15 10.06 -16.09 -6.82
N GLN A 16 11.29 -15.58 -6.89
CA GLN A 16 11.63 -14.21 -6.47
C GLN A 16 10.92 -13.14 -7.31
N LEU A 17 10.86 -13.33 -8.63
CA LEU A 17 10.17 -12.42 -9.56
C LEU A 17 8.65 -12.41 -9.34
N SER A 18 8.05 -13.56 -9.02
CA SER A 18 6.60 -13.65 -8.78
C SER A 18 6.14 -12.79 -7.58
N THR A 19 6.95 -12.75 -6.51
CA THR A 19 6.70 -11.89 -5.35
C THR A 19 6.89 -10.41 -5.68
N TRP A 20 7.79 -10.09 -6.60
CA TRP A 20 8.04 -8.71 -7.02
C TRP A 20 6.82 -8.10 -7.72
N SER A 21 6.16 -8.86 -8.60
CA SER A 21 4.92 -8.44 -9.26
C SER A 21 3.78 -8.20 -8.26
N LYS A 22 3.62 -9.06 -7.26
CA LYS A 22 2.59 -8.89 -6.21
C LYS A 22 2.83 -7.64 -5.37
N ARG A 23 4.08 -7.42 -4.93
CA ARG A 23 4.46 -6.23 -4.17
C ARG A 23 4.25 -4.96 -4.98
N ARG A 24 4.62 -4.98 -6.26
CA ARG A 24 4.40 -3.86 -7.18
C ARG A 24 2.91 -3.50 -7.28
N ILE A 25 2.04 -4.48 -7.49
CA ILE A 25 0.59 -4.26 -7.54
C ILE A 25 0.10 -3.67 -6.22
N ALA A 26 0.48 -4.26 -5.08
CA ALA A 26 0.10 -3.77 -3.75
C ALA A 26 0.58 -2.32 -3.49
N SER A 27 1.82 -1.99 -3.83
CA SER A 27 2.36 -0.63 -3.71
C SER A 27 1.57 0.38 -4.54
N TRP A 28 1.24 0.04 -5.80
CA TRP A 28 0.45 0.93 -6.65
C TRP A 28 -0.99 1.09 -6.15
N SER A 29 -1.60 0.03 -5.63
CA SER A 29 -2.93 0.12 -5.00
C SER A 29 -2.92 1.02 -3.78
N LEU A 30 -1.90 0.91 -2.91
CA LEU A 30 -1.75 1.78 -1.74
C LEU A 30 -1.54 3.24 -2.14
N PHE A 31 -0.73 3.48 -3.17
CA PHE A 31 -0.50 4.83 -3.69
C PHE A 31 -1.79 5.45 -4.25
N GLY A 32 -2.56 4.66 -5.02
CA GLY A 32 -3.87 5.08 -5.52
C GLY A 32 -4.85 5.39 -4.40
N LEU A 33 -4.91 4.55 -3.36
CA LEU A 33 -5.76 4.77 -2.19
C LEU A 33 -5.35 6.04 -1.42
N ALA A 34 -4.06 6.27 -1.21
CA ALA A 34 -3.56 7.49 -0.58
C ALA A 34 -3.93 8.74 -1.38
N ALA A 35 -3.80 8.68 -2.71
CA ALA A 35 -4.19 9.78 -3.59
C ALA A 35 -5.71 10.07 -3.52
N LEU A 36 -6.56 9.03 -3.50
CA LEU A 36 -8.01 9.20 -3.36
C LEU A 36 -8.38 9.90 -2.05
N ILE A 37 -7.77 9.48 -0.94
CA ILE A 37 -8.00 10.10 0.37
C ILE A 37 -7.52 11.56 0.37
N ALA A 38 -6.37 11.85 -0.21
CA ALA A 38 -5.85 13.22 -0.30
C ALA A 38 -6.78 14.14 -1.12
N VAL A 39 -7.29 13.66 -2.26
CA VAL A 39 -8.27 14.40 -3.06
C VAL A 39 -9.57 14.62 -2.29
N GLN A 40 -10.08 13.58 -1.62
CA GLN A 40 -11.28 13.68 -0.79
C GLN A 40 -11.10 14.73 0.32
N HIS A 41 -9.94 14.76 0.98
CA HIS A 41 -9.63 15.74 2.01
C HIS A 41 -9.55 17.17 1.45
N LEU A 42 -8.93 17.35 0.28
CA LEU A 42 -8.88 18.65 -0.40
C LEU A 42 -10.28 19.15 -0.78
N VAL A 43 -11.12 18.28 -1.33
CA VAL A 43 -12.51 18.60 -1.68
C VAL A 43 -13.33 18.95 -0.43
N ALA A 44 -13.07 18.29 0.70
CA ALA A 44 -13.67 18.65 1.98
C ALA A 44 -13.26 20.06 2.46
N HIS A 45 -11.99 20.44 2.24
CA HIS A 45 -11.50 21.80 2.49
C HIS A 45 -12.05 22.84 1.52
N ALA A 46 -12.40 22.44 0.30
CA ALA A 46 -13.09 23.28 -0.67
C ALA A 46 -14.58 23.52 -0.33
N GLY A 47 -15.08 22.96 0.78
CA GLY A 47 -16.43 23.21 1.30
C GLY A 47 -17.42 22.07 1.09
N TRP A 48 -17.04 21.01 0.38
CA TRP A 48 -17.90 19.85 0.18
C TRP A 48 -17.83 18.90 1.38
N ARG A 49 -18.83 18.94 2.27
CA ARG A 49 -18.84 18.15 3.52
C ARG A 49 -20.01 17.16 3.54
N PRO A 50 -19.84 15.94 3.03
CA PRO A 50 -20.92 14.95 2.96
C PRO A 50 -21.22 14.32 4.32
N ILE A 51 -20.28 14.37 5.27
CA ILE A 51 -20.45 13.83 6.62
C ILE A 51 -20.76 14.98 7.59
N PRO A 52 -21.90 14.95 8.32
CA PRO A 52 -22.34 16.02 9.19
C PRO A 52 -21.66 15.99 10.57
N ILE A 53 -20.34 15.83 10.60
CA ILE A 53 -19.52 15.95 11.82
C ILE A 53 -18.38 16.93 11.56
N SER A 54 -17.88 17.61 12.59
CA SER A 54 -16.82 18.61 12.43
C SER A 54 -15.54 18.00 11.84
N MET A 55 -14.77 18.77 11.07
CA MET A 55 -13.52 18.30 10.46
C MET A 55 -12.54 17.68 11.46
N GLY A 56 -12.35 18.30 12.63
CA GLY A 56 -11.46 17.74 13.66
C GLY A 56 -11.87 16.33 14.13
N TRP A 57 -13.18 16.07 14.22
CA TRP A 57 -13.71 14.73 14.53
C TRP A 57 -13.55 13.75 13.36
N GLN A 58 -13.68 14.21 12.11
CA GLN A 58 -13.41 13.37 10.93
C GLN A 58 -11.93 12.95 10.89
N ASP A 59 -11.02 13.90 11.14
CA ASP A 59 -9.60 13.62 11.17
C ASP A 59 -9.23 12.68 12.32
N LEU A 60 -9.78 12.91 13.52
CA LEU A 60 -9.48 12.07 14.69
C LEU A 60 -9.99 10.62 14.54
N LEU A 61 -11.22 10.43 14.05
CA LEU A 61 -11.87 9.13 14.03
C LEU A 61 -11.59 8.33 12.75
N ILE A 62 -11.29 9.02 11.65
CA ILE A 62 -11.16 8.39 10.33
C ILE A 62 -9.79 8.71 9.74
N GLY A 63 -9.41 9.99 9.70
CA GLY A 63 -8.17 10.46 9.07
C GLY A 63 -6.90 9.84 9.66
N TYR A 64 -6.64 10.05 10.95
CA TYR A 64 -5.44 9.54 11.62
C TYR A 64 -5.38 8.02 11.68
N PRO A 65 -6.46 7.28 12.00
CA PRO A 65 -6.45 5.83 11.90
C PRO A 65 -6.15 5.33 10.47
N ALA A 66 -6.78 5.91 9.44
CA ALA A 66 -6.52 5.53 8.05
C ALA A 66 -5.07 5.81 7.64
N ALA A 67 -4.52 6.97 8.03
CA ALA A 67 -3.12 7.32 7.79
C ALA A 67 -2.17 6.33 8.48
N GLY A 68 -2.46 5.94 9.73
CA GLY A 68 -1.69 4.95 10.47
C GLY A 68 -1.68 3.58 9.79
N VAL A 69 -2.85 3.09 9.36
CA VAL A 69 -2.99 1.82 8.64
C VAL A 69 -2.22 1.85 7.33
N LEU A 70 -2.35 2.92 6.54
CA LEU A 70 -1.62 3.08 5.28
C LEU A 70 -0.11 3.14 5.50
N ALA A 71 0.35 3.83 6.53
CA ALA A 71 1.77 3.90 6.86
C ALA A 71 2.33 2.53 7.24
N VAL A 72 1.63 1.76 8.08
CA VAL A 72 2.06 0.42 8.49
C VAL A 72 2.06 -0.54 7.30
N ILE A 73 0.96 -0.62 6.55
CA ILE A 73 0.87 -1.53 5.40
C ILE A 73 1.86 -1.11 4.31
N GLY A 74 1.98 0.18 4.02
CA GLY A 74 2.95 0.73 3.08
C GLY A 74 4.39 0.42 3.48
N GLY A 75 4.72 0.52 4.77
CA GLY A 75 6.02 0.14 5.31
C GLY A 75 6.33 -1.34 5.09
N ILE A 76 5.39 -2.24 5.41
CA ILE A 76 5.55 -3.69 5.23
C ILE A 76 5.67 -4.04 3.74
N VAL A 77 4.81 -3.48 2.89
CA VAL A 77 4.82 -3.76 1.44
C VAL A 77 6.05 -3.16 0.76
N GLY A 78 6.54 -2.03 1.26
CA GLY A 78 7.74 -1.33 0.78
C GLY A 78 9.06 -1.95 1.26
N ASP A 79 9.07 -2.66 2.40
CA ASP A 79 10.28 -3.27 2.97
C ASP A 79 10.88 -4.32 2.04
N PRO A 80 12.08 -4.13 1.45
CA PRO A 80 12.69 -5.11 0.56
C PRO A 80 12.85 -6.52 1.17
N ASN A 81 12.82 -6.66 2.50
CA ASN A 81 12.92 -7.93 3.21
C ASN A 81 11.91 -8.04 4.39
N PRO A 82 10.61 -8.15 4.11
CA PRO A 82 9.60 -8.18 5.16
C PRO A 82 9.71 -9.50 5.92
N ARG A 83 10.02 -9.43 7.22
CA ARG A 83 10.18 -10.61 8.11
C ARG A 83 8.86 -11.12 8.72
N VAL A 84 7.74 -10.79 8.09
CA VAL A 84 6.38 -11.11 8.59
C VAL A 84 5.95 -12.50 8.14
#